data_AF-A0A918QB76-F1
#
_entry.id   AF-A0A918QB76-F1
#
_cell.length_a   1.000
_cell.length_b   1.000
_cell.length_c   1.000
_cell.angle_alpha   90.00
_cell.angle_beta   90.00
_cell.angle_gamma   90.00
#
_symmetry.space_group_name_H-M   'P 1'
#
loop_
_entity.id
_entity.type
_entity.pdbx_description
1 polymer ?
#
loop_
_entity_poly.entity_id
_entity_poly.type
_entity_poly.pdbx_seq_one_letter_code
_entity_poly.pdbx_strand_id
1 'polypeptide(L)'
;MSLTAVYVADTGHVVGALTLTGAAAPTDVAELVGPALPVRVSLGAGRTVSLSLPDRRLAAVAADDEPGVLADPLAFGVDAPDGRPRPTLLRLAAWSEGLALAADGLTVTLPLAVNRVTPVLALISDGEDTHVLTGEIPDRQSAVTLPVTLEAGSRHGLLVLVAGWAGRLTGAEAQ
;
A
#
# COMPACT_ATOMS: atom_id res chain seq x y z
N MET A 1 -16.35 11.20 17.51
CA MET A 1 -15.42 10.14 17.07
C MET A 1 -14.49 10.77 16.05
N SER A 2 -13.19 10.55 16.17
CA SER A 2 -12.21 11.03 15.20
C SER A 2 -11.54 9.85 14.55
N LEU A 3 -11.57 9.83 13.22
CA LEU A 3 -10.86 8.85 12.42
C LEU A 3 -9.40 9.28 12.30
N THR A 4 -8.48 8.36 12.63
CA THR A 4 -7.04 8.51 12.35
C THR A 4 -6.67 7.51 11.28
N ALA A 5 -6.15 7.99 10.15
CA ALA A 5 -5.65 7.15 9.08
C ALA A 5 -4.12 7.12 9.13
N VAL A 6 -3.54 5.93 9.06
CA VAL A 6 -2.13 5.69 8.80
C VAL A 6 -1.99 5.41 7.32
N TYR A 7 -1.12 6.14 6.64
CA TYR A 7 -0.97 6.08 5.19
C TYR A 7 0.50 6.05 4.76
N VAL A 8 0.75 5.55 3.55
CA VAL A 8 2.06 5.61 2.89
C VAL A 8 2.19 6.96 2.20
N ALA A 9 3.13 7.79 2.64
CA ALA A 9 3.27 9.17 2.16
C ALA A 9 3.54 9.24 0.65
N ASP A 10 4.36 8.33 0.12
CA ASP A 10 4.79 8.34 -1.28
C ASP A 10 3.64 8.10 -2.28
N THR A 11 2.62 7.33 -1.86
CA THR A 11 1.52 6.90 -2.74
C THR A 11 0.14 7.34 -2.24
N GLY A 12 0.08 7.94 -1.04
CA GLY A 12 -1.14 8.40 -0.37
C GLY A 12 -2.05 7.29 0.17
N HIS A 13 -1.69 6.01 0.06
CA HIS A 13 -2.61 4.92 0.40
C HIS A 13 -2.79 4.76 1.91
N VAL A 14 -4.03 4.61 2.36
CA VAL A 14 -4.33 4.24 3.74
C VAL A 14 -3.99 2.76 3.93
N VAL A 15 -3.17 2.46 4.93
CA VAL A 15 -2.73 1.10 5.28
C VAL A 15 -3.29 0.65 6.63
N GLY A 16 -3.82 1.58 7.42
CA GLY A 16 -4.54 1.32 8.64
C GLY A 16 -5.45 2.49 9.01
N ALA A 17 -6.55 2.21 9.67
CA ALA A 17 -7.48 3.23 10.13
C ALA A 17 -7.99 2.89 11.53
N LEU A 18 -8.11 3.91 12.38
CA LEU A 18 -8.44 3.77 13.79
C LEU A 18 -9.50 4.80 14.16
N THR A 19 -10.60 4.34 14.75
CA THR A 19 -11.59 5.22 15.37
C THR A 19 -11.25 5.37 16.84
N LEU A 20 -10.83 6.58 17.23
CA LEU A 20 -10.52 6.87 18.62
C LEU A 20 -11.77 7.37 19.36
N THR A 21 -12.06 6.73 20.49
CA THR A 21 -13.03 7.19 21.48
C THR A 21 -12.25 7.84 22.64
N GLY A 22 -11.92 9.13 22.52
CA GLY A 22 -11.13 9.82 23.54
C GLY A 22 -10.28 10.96 22.99
N ALA A 23 -9.18 11.29 23.68
CA ALA A 23 -8.25 12.37 23.33
C ALA A 23 -7.74 12.29 21.88
N ALA A 24 -7.24 13.43 21.38
CA ALA A 24 -6.82 13.63 19.98
C ALA A 24 -5.87 12.53 19.47
N ALA A 25 -5.88 12.32 18.15
CA ALA A 25 -5.00 11.36 17.48
C ALA A 25 -3.53 11.57 17.89
N PRO A 26 -2.77 10.50 18.18
CA PRO A 26 -1.34 10.58 18.41
C PRO A 26 -0.66 11.34 17.28
N THR A 27 0.22 12.29 17.64
CA THR A 27 0.98 13.09 16.67
C THR A 27 2.18 12.32 16.12
N ASP A 28 2.67 11.32 16.85
CA ASP A 28 3.76 10.46 16.43
C ASP A 28 3.21 9.18 15.79
N VAL A 29 3.60 8.94 14.54
CA VAL A 29 3.26 7.74 13.77
C VAL A 29 3.81 6.50 14.47
N ALA A 30 5.01 6.57 15.06
CA ALA A 30 5.62 5.44 15.76
C ALA A 30 4.79 4.95 16.97
N GLU A 31 3.94 5.81 17.54
CA GLU A 31 2.99 5.43 18.60
C GLU A 31 1.78 4.65 18.05
N LEU A 32 1.47 4.81 16.75
CA LEU A 32 0.37 4.12 16.06
C LEU A 32 0.83 2.85 15.35
N VAL A 33 2.07 2.81 14.91
CA VAL A 33 2.68 1.68 14.20
C VAL A 33 3.89 1.22 14.98
N GLY A 34 3.74 0.12 15.74
CA GLY A 34 4.78 -0.52 16.57
C GLY A 34 6.04 -0.93 15.77
N PRO A 35 6.49 -2.19 15.76
CA PRO A 35 7.62 -2.63 14.91
C PRO A 35 7.34 -2.61 13.37
N ALA A 36 6.63 -1.59 12.93
CA ALA A 36 6.18 -1.18 11.60
C ALA A 36 5.07 -2.07 11.01
N LEU A 37 3.84 -1.54 11.08
CA LEU A 37 2.54 -2.12 10.70
C LEU A 37 2.65 -3.41 9.86
N PRO A 38 2.62 -4.61 10.47
CA PRO A 38 2.74 -5.84 9.71
C PRO A 38 1.47 -6.08 8.91
N VAL A 39 1.57 -6.01 7.59
CA VAL A 39 0.48 -6.35 6.68
C VAL A 39 0.53 -7.84 6.41
N ARG A 40 -0.50 -8.57 6.83
CA ARG A 40 -0.55 -10.03 6.67
C ARG A 40 -1.13 -10.42 5.32
N VAL A 41 -0.41 -11.26 4.58
CA VAL A 41 -0.84 -11.78 3.27
C VAL A 41 -1.05 -13.28 3.38
N SER A 42 -2.20 -13.75 2.90
CA SER A 42 -2.46 -15.18 2.73
C SER A 42 -1.76 -15.69 1.47
N LEU A 43 -0.96 -16.74 1.61
CA LEU A 43 -0.36 -17.46 0.48
C LEU A 43 -1.20 -18.67 0.05
N GLY A 44 -2.39 -18.86 0.64
CA GLY A 44 -3.19 -20.08 0.48
C GLY A 44 -2.72 -21.22 1.38
N ALA A 45 -3.52 -22.30 1.42
CA ALA A 45 -3.25 -23.49 2.25
C ALA A 45 -2.97 -23.20 3.74
N GLY A 46 -3.58 -22.14 4.28
CA GLY A 46 -3.39 -21.71 5.68
C GLY A 46 -2.05 -21.01 5.97
N ARG A 47 -1.20 -20.80 4.96
CA ARG A 47 0.07 -20.07 5.12
C ARG A 47 -0.18 -18.56 5.06
N THR A 48 0.44 -17.83 5.98
CA THR A 48 0.44 -16.36 5.98
C THR A 48 1.87 -15.86 6.11
N VAL A 49 2.16 -14.72 5.48
CA VAL A 49 3.42 -13.98 5.62
C VAL A 49 3.11 -12.56 6.08
N SER A 50 4.05 -11.92 6.76
CA SER A 50 3.93 -10.52 7.16
C SER A 50 4.84 -9.66 6.29
N LEU A 51 4.31 -8.58 5.76
CA LEU A 51 5.06 -7.54 5.07
C LEU A 51 5.23 -6.36 6.02
N SER A 52 6.47 -5.98 6.30
CA SER A 52 6.77 -4.83 7.15
C SER A 52 6.90 -3.57 6.31
N LEU A 53 6.00 -2.61 6.54
CA LEU A 53 6.06 -1.29 5.91
C LEU A 53 7.10 -0.41 6.64
N PRO A 54 8.07 0.21 5.95
CA PRO A 54 9.06 1.07 6.61
C PRO A 54 8.41 2.27 7.30
N ASP A 55 8.68 2.45 8.59
CA ASP A 55 8.19 3.54 9.45
C ASP A 55 8.35 4.94 8.82
N ARG A 56 9.52 5.24 8.26
CA ARG A 56 9.87 6.52 7.62
C ARG A 56 9.01 6.86 6.40
N ARG A 57 8.26 5.90 5.86
CA ARG A 57 7.34 6.09 4.73
C ARG A 57 5.88 6.20 5.20
N LEU A 58 5.63 5.93 6.49
CA LEU A 58 4.32 6.02 7.09
C LEU A 58 4.11 7.43 7.64
N ALA A 59 2.89 7.91 7.45
CA ALA A 59 2.39 9.14 8.02
C ALA A 59 1.02 8.85 8.66
N ALA A 60 0.60 9.70 9.59
CA ALA A 60 -0.70 9.61 10.24
C ALA A 60 -1.42 10.94 10.10
N VAL A 61 -2.73 10.87 9.93
CA VAL A 61 -3.56 12.07 9.83
C VAL A 61 -4.93 11.86 10.44
N ALA A 62 -5.43 12.89 11.11
CA ALA A 62 -6.83 12.96 11.50
C ALA A 62 -7.66 13.32 10.27
N ALA A 63 -8.54 12.43 9.86
CA ALA A 63 -9.40 12.62 8.70
C ALA A 63 -10.86 12.77 9.11
N ASP A 64 -11.68 13.26 8.18
CA ASP A 64 -13.13 13.15 8.30
C ASP A 64 -13.54 11.66 8.28
N ASP A 65 -14.66 11.35 8.91
CA ASP A 65 -15.18 9.98 8.96
C ASP A 65 -15.57 9.52 7.55
N GLU A 66 -15.08 8.37 7.12
CA GLU A 66 -15.30 7.82 5.79
C GLU A 66 -15.79 6.37 5.89
N PRO A 67 -17.02 6.08 5.44
CA PRO A 67 -17.59 4.74 5.53
C PRO A 67 -16.74 3.68 4.81
N GLY A 68 -16.39 2.61 5.52
CA GLY A 68 -15.74 1.44 4.94
C GLY A 68 -14.21 1.45 5.00
N VAL A 69 -13.56 2.57 5.33
CA VAL A 69 -12.09 2.63 5.48
C VAL A 69 -11.55 1.69 6.56
N LEU A 70 -12.33 1.46 7.63
CA LEU A 70 -11.96 0.49 8.68
C LEU A 70 -12.01 -0.97 8.18
N ALA A 71 -12.86 -1.24 7.18
CA ALA A 71 -13.04 -2.59 6.64
C ALA A 71 -12.04 -2.89 5.52
N ASP A 72 -11.73 -1.89 4.69
CA ASP A 72 -10.82 -2.03 3.54
C ASP A 72 -9.97 -0.76 3.37
N PRO A 73 -8.95 -0.55 4.21
CA PRO A 73 -8.15 0.67 4.19
C PRO A 73 -7.42 0.86 2.85
N LEU A 74 -6.96 -0.21 2.21
CA LEU A 74 -6.21 -0.15 0.95
C LEU A 74 -7.04 0.37 -0.22
N ALA A 75 -8.37 0.36 -0.12
CA ALA A 75 -9.26 0.97 -1.10
C ALA A 75 -9.31 2.51 -0.99
N PHE A 76 -8.61 3.12 -0.03
CA PHE A 76 -8.66 4.56 0.22
C PHE A 76 -7.27 5.20 0.14
N GLY A 77 -7.26 6.46 -0.27
CA GLY A 77 -6.10 7.33 -0.25
C GLY A 77 -6.39 8.64 0.48
N VAL A 78 -5.35 9.24 1.03
CA VAL A 78 -5.41 10.57 1.63
C VAL A 78 -5.33 11.61 0.52
N ASP A 79 -6.37 12.41 0.37
CA ASP A 79 -6.33 13.60 -0.47
C ASP A 79 -5.94 14.79 0.40
N ALA A 80 -4.65 15.09 0.43
CA ALA A 80 -4.09 16.24 1.14
C ALA A 80 -3.52 17.30 0.17
N PRO A 81 -4.32 17.88 -0.75
CA PRO A 81 -3.96 19.13 -1.37
C PRO A 81 -4.17 20.24 -0.33
N ASP A 82 -3.10 20.95 -0.01
CA ASP A 82 -3.14 22.27 0.64
C ASP A 82 -3.53 22.31 2.12
N GLY A 83 -2.60 21.92 3.02
CA GLY A 83 -2.55 22.43 4.40
C GLY A 83 -3.83 22.30 5.24
N ARG A 84 -4.78 21.47 4.80
CA ARG A 84 -6.07 21.31 5.47
C ARG A 84 -5.82 20.61 6.80
N PRO A 85 -6.39 21.14 7.90
CA PRO A 85 -6.21 20.53 9.22
C PRO A 85 -6.84 19.13 9.32
N ARG A 86 -7.79 18.80 8.42
CA ARG A 86 -8.35 17.45 8.26
C ARG A 86 -8.54 17.15 6.77
N PRO A 87 -7.65 16.35 6.15
CA PRO A 87 -7.87 15.89 4.79
C PRO A 87 -9.03 14.90 4.72
N THR A 88 -9.58 14.76 3.52
CA THR A 88 -10.62 13.78 3.22
C THR A 88 -9.96 12.48 2.75
N LEU A 89 -10.58 11.34 3.05
CA LEU A 89 -10.18 10.06 2.46
C LEU A 89 -10.99 9.83 1.19
N LEU A 90 -10.30 9.54 0.10
CA LEU A 90 -10.92 9.25 -1.18
C LEU A 90 -10.87 7.76 -1.47
N ARG A 91 -11.99 7.23 -1.93
CA ARG A 91 -12.01 5.86 -2.47
C ARG A 91 -11.28 5.83 -3.81
N LEU A 92 -10.28 4.95 -3.89
CA LEU A 92 -9.40 4.82 -5.05
C LEU A 92 -10.01 3.91 -6.13
N ALA A 93 -9.53 4.07 -7.36
CA ALA A 93 -9.97 3.25 -8.49
C ALA A 93 -9.55 1.79 -8.28
N ALA A 94 -10.52 0.88 -8.30
CA ALA A 94 -10.25 -0.54 -8.14
C ALA A 94 -9.64 -1.17 -9.42
N TRP A 95 -8.83 -2.21 -9.22
CA TRP A 95 -8.24 -3.00 -10.30
C TRP A 95 -7.96 -4.43 -9.83
N SER A 96 -8.18 -5.40 -10.70
CA SER A 96 -8.20 -6.83 -10.35
C SER A 96 -7.05 -7.64 -10.93
N GLU A 97 -6.43 -7.18 -12.01
CA GLU A 97 -5.43 -7.90 -12.80
C GLU A 97 -4.17 -7.05 -13.00
N GLY A 98 -3.12 -7.64 -13.59
CA GLY A 98 -1.95 -6.87 -14.04
C GLY A 98 -0.76 -6.88 -13.08
N LEU A 99 -0.68 -7.86 -12.18
CA LEU A 99 0.55 -8.14 -11.43
C LEU A 99 1.18 -9.42 -11.98
N ALA A 100 2.41 -9.32 -12.48
CA ALA A 100 3.19 -10.46 -12.93
C ALA A 100 4.52 -10.49 -12.19
N LEU A 101 4.78 -11.59 -11.47
CA LEU A 101 6.00 -11.79 -10.68
C LEU A 101 6.88 -12.81 -11.38
N ALA A 102 8.10 -12.42 -11.69
CA ALA A 102 9.16 -13.26 -12.23
C ALA A 102 10.34 -13.29 -11.27
N ALA A 103 11.27 -14.23 -11.47
CA ALA A 103 12.51 -14.31 -10.68
C ALA A 103 13.37 -13.04 -10.72
N ASP A 104 13.24 -12.20 -11.76
CA ASP A 104 14.04 -10.98 -11.96
C ASP A 104 13.24 -9.67 -11.89
N GLY A 105 11.93 -9.72 -11.60
CA GLY A 105 11.12 -8.51 -11.61
C GLY A 105 9.66 -8.68 -11.23
N LEU A 106 9.08 -7.59 -10.74
CA LEU A 106 7.64 -7.42 -10.60
C LEU A 106 7.15 -6.45 -11.68
N THR A 107 6.31 -6.93 -12.59
CA THR A 107 5.62 -6.07 -13.55
C THR A 107 4.24 -5.70 -13.02
N VAL A 108 3.98 -4.39 -13.01
CA VAL A 108 2.72 -3.77 -12.60
C VAL A 108 2.07 -3.15 -13.83
N THR A 109 0.85 -3.56 -14.16
CA THR A 109 0.06 -3.08 -15.30
C THR A 109 -1.31 -2.61 -14.84
N LEU A 110 -1.60 -1.33 -15.05
CA LEU A 110 -2.90 -0.75 -14.76
C LEU A 110 -3.89 -0.96 -15.92
N PRO A 111 -5.21 -0.97 -15.66
CA PRO A 111 -6.23 -1.06 -16.71
C PRO A 111 -6.23 0.11 -17.69
N LEU A 112 -5.78 1.29 -17.25
CA LEU A 112 -5.74 2.52 -18.04
C LEU A 112 -4.36 3.17 -17.91
N ALA A 113 -3.94 3.85 -18.97
CA ALA A 113 -2.74 4.68 -18.92
C ALA A 113 -2.92 5.84 -17.92
N VAL A 114 -1.85 6.16 -17.20
CA VAL A 114 -1.82 7.30 -16.29
C VAL A 114 -1.65 8.60 -17.08
N ASN A 115 -2.12 9.72 -16.52
CA ASN A 115 -2.05 11.04 -17.14
C ASN A 115 -0.96 11.95 -16.55
N ARG A 116 -0.09 11.37 -15.71
CA ARG A 116 1.08 11.97 -15.08
C ARG A 116 2.00 10.85 -14.58
N VAL A 117 3.27 11.18 -14.34
CA VAL A 117 4.19 10.27 -13.64
C VAL A 117 3.53 9.84 -12.32
N THR A 118 3.40 8.54 -12.12
CA THR A 118 2.60 7.96 -11.03
C THR A 118 3.47 7.06 -10.16
N PRO A 119 3.72 7.42 -8.90
CA PRO A 119 4.54 6.64 -7.97
C PRO A 119 3.98 5.24 -7.71
N VAL A 120 4.90 4.27 -7.62
CA VAL A 120 4.64 2.87 -7.28
C VAL A 120 5.54 2.45 -6.12
N LEU A 121 4.93 1.87 -5.10
CA LEU A 121 5.62 1.15 -4.02
C LEU A 121 5.16 -0.31 -4.04
N ALA A 122 6.11 -1.23 -4.03
CA ALA A 122 5.82 -2.65 -3.86
C ALA A 122 6.62 -3.24 -2.70
N LEU A 123 6.00 -4.14 -1.95
CA LEU A 123 6.66 -4.98 -0.96
C LEU A 123 6.47 -6.44 -1.33
N ILE A 124 7.56 -7.21 -1.26
CA ILE A 124 7.59 -8.62 -1.61
C ILE A 124 8.21 -9.39 -0.44
N SER A 125 7.49 -10.37 0.11
CA SER A 125 8.05 -11.22 1.16
C SER A 125 9.09 -12.17 0.59
N ASP A 126 10.20 -12.38 1.26
CA ASP A 126 11.23 -13.35 0.88
C ASP A 126 11.79 -14.02 2.13
N GLY A 127 11.27 -15.21 2.46
CA GLY A 127 11.54 -15.84 3.75
C GLY A 127 11.06 -14.98 4.93
N GLU A 128 11.99 -14.57 5.78
CA GLU A 128 11.73 -13.65 6.91
C GLU A 128 11.94 -12.17 6.52
N ASP A 129 12.49 -11.91 5.32
CA ASP A 129 12.79 -10.58 4.82
C ASP A 129 11.65 -10.00 3.96
N THR A 130 11.71 -8.69 3.71
CA THR A 130 10.80 -7.99 2.81
C THR A 130 11.60 -7.10 1.86
N HIS A 131 11.50 -7.35 0.56
CA HIS A 131 12.02 -6.46 -0.47
C HIS A 131 11.09 -5.24 -0.59
N VAL A 132 11.67 -4.05 -0.56
CA VAL A 132 10.95 -2.78 -0.74
C VAL A 132 11.37 -2.17 -2.07
N LEU A 133 10.45 -2.14 -3.03
CA LEU A 133 10.70 -1.67 -4.39
C LEU A 133 9.96 -0.36 -4.63
N THR A 134 10.66 0.62 -5.18
CA THR A 134 10.07 1.89 -5.63
C THR A 134 10.28 2.08 -7.11
N GLY A 135 9.26 2.57 -7.79
CA GLY A 135 9.37 3.02 -9.17
C GLY A 135 8.23 3.95 -9.53
N GLU A 136 8.07 4.21 -10.81
CA GLU A 136 7.05 5.12 -11.33
C GLU A 136 6.51 4.58 -12.65
N ILE A 137 5.21 4.74 -12.88
CA ILE A 137 4.62 4.57 -14.21
C ILE A 137 4.77 5.92 -14.93
N PRO A 138 5.48 6.00 -16.07
CA PRO A 138 5.64 7.24 -16.80
C PRO A 138 4.32 7.79 -17.33
N ASP A 139 4.27 9.10 -17.61
CA ASP A 139 3.10 9.73 -18.22
C ASP A 139 2.68 9.00 -19.52
N ARG A 140 1.37 8.79 -19.67
CA ARG A 140 0.73 8.08 -20.79
C ARG A 140 1.14 6.62 -20.94
N GLN A 141 1.79 6.03 -19.95
CA GLN A 141 2.03 4.59 -19.88
C GLN A 141 1.06 3.95 -18.89
N SER A 142 0.90 2.64 -18.96
CA SER A 142 0.07 1.87 -18.02
C SER A 142 0.88 0.86 -17.22
N ALA A 143 2.19 0.73 -17.47
CA ALA A 143 2.99 -0.32 -16.85
C ALA A 143 4.38 0.14 -16.42
N VAL A 144 4.93 -0.58 -15.44
CA VAL A 144 6.31 -0.48 -14.98
C VAL A 144 6.80 -1.87 -14.55
N THR A 145 8.09 -2.15 -14.77
CA THR A 145 8.77 -3.32 -14.22
C THR A 145 9.74 -2.87 -13.14
N LEU A 146 9.54 -3.37 -11.92
CA LEU A 146 10.40 -3.12 -10.77
C LEU A 146 11.39 -4.28 -10.64
N PRO A 147 12.70 -4.03 -10.72
CA PRO A 147 13.70 -5.09 -10.64
C PRO A 147 13.75 -5.67 -9.22
N VAL A 148 13.83 -6.99 -9.12
CA VAL A 148 14.04 -7.74 -7.87
C VAL A 148 14.72 -9.06 -8.21
N THR A 149 15.36 -9.73 -7.25
CA THR A 149 15.87 -11.09 -7.47
C THR A 149 15.22 -12.01 -6.47
N LEU A 150 14.52 -13.02 -6.98
CA LEU A 150 13.76 -13.99 -6.19
C LEU A 150 14.12 -15.41 -6.62
N GLU A 151 13.85 -16.37 -5.75
CA GLU A 151 13.94 -17.78 -6.10
C GLU A 151 12.75 -18.19 -6.98
N ALA A 152 13.03 -18.72 -8.18
CA ALA A 152 12.00 -19.20 -9.09
C ALA A 152 11.19 -20.37 -8.46
N GLY A 153 9.87 -20.37 -8.66
CA GLY A 153 8.95 -21.36 -8.10
C GLY A 153 8.58 -21.12 -6.63
N SER A 154 9.17 -20.11 -5.98
CA SER A 154 8.78 -19.71 -4.62
C SER A 154 7.54 -18.84 -4.62
N ARG A 155 6.71 -19.00 -3.58
CA ARG A 155 5.48 -18.22 -3.39
C ARG A 155 5.70 -17.08 -2.40
N HIS A 156 5.37 -15.88 -2.84
CA HIS A 156 5.61 -14.62 -2.15
C HIS A 156 4.30 -13.88 -1.88
N GLY A 157 4.23 -13.18 -0.76
CA GLY A 157 3.20 -12.18 -0.46
C GLY A 157 3.61 -10.85 -1.09
N LEU A 158 2.64 -10.18 -1.71
CA LEU A 158 2.82 -8.92 -2.42
C LEU A 158 1.88 -7.88 -1.84
N LEU A 159 2.41 -6.70 -1.54
CA LEU A 159 1.65 -5.46 -1.39
C LEU A 159 2.10 -4.50 -2.51
N VAL A 160 1.18 -4.07 -3.37
CA VAL A 160 1.46 -3.10 -4.44
C VAL A 160 0.56 -1.89 -4.28
N LEU A 161 1.17 -0.71 -4.21
CA LEU A 161 0.51 0.58 -4.05
C LEU A 161 0.88 1.46 -5.25
N VAL A 162 -0.11 1.87 -6.02
CA VAL A 162 0.07 2.72 -7.22
C VAL A 162 -0.77 3.96 -7.02
N ALA A 163 -0.15 5.15 -6.94
CA ALA A 163 -0.86 6.37 -6.54
C ALA A 163 -2.14 6.59 -7.39
N GLY A 164 -3.29 6.78 -6.71
CA GLY A 164 -4.60 6.95 -7.36
C GLY A 164 -5.39 5.66 -7.63
N TRP A 165 -4.82 4.48 -7.39
CA TRP A 165 -5.46 3.17 -7.55
C TRP A 165 -5.51 2.44 -6.22
N ALA A 166 -6.50 1.57 -6.01
CA ALA A 166 -6.61 0.80 -4.79
C ALA A 166 -5.38 -0.10 -4.60
N GLY A 167 -4.91 -0.23 -3.35
CA GLY A 167 -3.80 -1.10 -3.00
C GLY A 167 -4.14 -2.57 -3.26
N ARG A 168 -3.13 -3.34 -3.66
CA ARG A 168 -3.27 -4.77 -3.98
C ARG A 168 -2.50 -5.60 -2.98
N LEU A 169 -3.20 -6.49 -2.29
CA LEU A 169 -2.61 -7.46 -1.37
C LEU A 169 -2.88 -8.88 -1.89
N THR A 170 -1.86 -9.61 -2.31
CA THR A 170 -2.03 -10.93 -2.93
C THR A 170 -0.82 -11.84 -2.75
N GLY A 171 -1.01 -13.15 -2.86
CA GLY A 171 0.10 -14.11 -2.96
C GLY A 171 0.34 -14.51 -4.42
N ALA A 172 1.59 -14.48 -4.87
CA ALA A 172 1.99 -14.86 -6.23
C ALA A 172 3.21 -15.80 -6.21
N GLU A 173 3.35 -16.63 -7.23
CA GLU A 173 4.53 -17.47 -7.44
C GLU A 173 5.48 -16.77 -8.43
N ALA A 174 6.78 -16.74 -8.12
CA ALA A 174 7.78 -16.20 -9.03
C ALA A 174 7.99 -17.18 -10.18
N GLN A 175 7.60 -16.75 -11.39
CA GLN A 175 7.75 -17.53 -12.63
C GLN A 175 9.19 -17.56 -13.13
#